data_AF-A0AAQ1GL91-F1
#
_entry.id   AF-A0AAQ1GL91-F1
#
_cell.length_a   1.000
_cell.length_b   1.000
_cell.length_c   1.000
_cell.angle_alpha   90.00
_cell.angle_beta   90.00
_cell.angle_gamma   90.00
#
_symmetry.space_group_name_H-M   'P 1'
#
loop_
_entity.id
_entity.type
_entity.pdbx_description
1 polymer ?
#
loop_
_entity_poly.entity_id
_entity_poly.type
_entity_poly.pdbx_seq_one_letter_code
_entity_poly.pdbx_strand_id
1 'polypeptide(L)'
;MRLHYHCMYDERMQWESIMASSFVRDADLMVEAESSLTDRYQTTVPEPIRRALKLGKRDKIHYRVKSSGEVVMERAAPEDEEDPAFAPFLDFLAREIQHRPETLRSFPPAYVARVRTLTQGVEIDLDAALSPDDE
;
A
#
# COMPACT_ATOMS: atom_id res chain seq x y z
N MET A 1 -23.09 -42.62 1.45
CA MET A 1 -23.36 -41.29 2.03
C MET A 1 -22.06 -40.49 1.96
N ARG A 2 -21.91 -39.68 0.90
CA ARG A 2 -20.66 -38.98 0.55
C ARG A 2 -21.04 -37.51 0.42
N LEU A 3 -20.74 -36.70 1.44
CA LEU A 3 -20.98 -35.26 1.39
C LEU A 3 -19.87 -34.67 0.52
N HIS A 4 -20.18 -34.48 -0.76
CA HIS A 4 -19.40 -33.66 -1.68
C HIS A 4 -19.60 -32.20 -1.26
N TYR A 5 -18.60 -31.61 -0.60
CA TYR A 5 -18.47 -30.16 -0.57
C TYR A 5 -17.83 -29.74 -1.89
N HIS A 6 -18.67 -29.26 -2.79
CA HIS A 6 -18.27 -28.61 -4.02
C HIS A 6 -17.80 -27.19 -3.65
N CYS A 7 -16.51 -27.04 -3.37
CA CYS A 7 -15.88 -25.73 -3.25
C CYS A 7 -15.71 -25.17 -4.67
N MET A 8 -16.74 -24.47 -5.14
CA MET A 8 -16.68 -23.63 -6.33
C MET A 8 -16.53 -22.18 -5.86
N TYR A 9 -15.29 -21.76 -5.66
CA TYR A 9 -14.89 -20.36 -5.76
C TYR A 9 -13.56 -20.35 -6.49
N ASP A 10 -13.62 -20.02 -7.78
CA ASP A 10 -12.45 -19.80 -8.64
C ASP A 10 -11.83 -18.44 -8.26
N GLU A 11 -11.07 -18.44 -7.17
CA GLU A 11 -10.39 -17.25 -6.63
C GLU A 11 -9.09 -16.92 -7.37
N ARG A 12 -8.63 -17.76 -8.31
CA ARG A 12 -7.35 -17.51 -9.00
C ARG A 12 -7.42 -16.37 -10.02
N MET A 13 -8.60 -16.08 -10.57
CA MET A 13 -8.75 -14.97 -11.52
C MET A 13 -8.95 -13.60 -10.86
N GLN A 14 -9.35 -13.56 -9.59
CA GLN A 14 -9.62 -12.29 -8.91
C GLN A 14 -8.36 -11.68 -8.29
N TRP A 15 -7.41 -12.50 -7.82
CA TRP A 15 -6.16 -12.00 -7.24
C TRP A 15 -5.22 -11.37 -8.26
N GLU A 16 -5.14 -11.89 -9.49
CA GLU A 16 -4.37 -11.24 -10.56
C GLU A 16 -5.01 -9.91 -10.99
N SER A 17 -6.34 -9.82 -10.95
CA SER A 17 -7.07 -8.59 -11.28
C SER A 17 -6.99 -7.52 -10.19
N ILE A 18 -6.87 -7.92 -8.91
CA ILE A 18 -6.69 -7.01 -7.77
C ILE A 18 -5.23 -6.51 -7.72
N MET A 19 -4.25 -7.37 -8.03
CA MET A 19 -2.83 -6.98 -8.16
C MET A 19 -2.54 -6.08 -9.37
N ALA A 20 -3.36 -6.16 -10.42
CA ALA A 20 -3.27 -5.26 -11.57
C ALA A 20 -4.01 -3.91 -11.36
N SER A 21 -4.92 -3.83 -10.38
CA SER A 21 -5.83 -2.69 -10.20
C SER A 21 -5.39 -1.67 -9.16
N SER A 22 -4.34 -1.94 -8.37
CA SER A 22 -3.74 -0.92 -7.47
C SER A 22 -2.70 -0.04 -8.16
N PHE A 23 -2.53 -0.16 -9.48
CA PHE A 23 -1.88 0.87 -10.28
C PHE A 23 -2.80 2.08 -10.30
N VAL A 24 -2.62 2.94 -9.29
CA VAL A 24 -3.11 4.30 -9.21
C VAL A 24 -3.19 4.84 -10.63
N ARG A 25 -4.37 5.34 -11.02
CA ARG A 25 -4.47 6.17 -12.22
C ARG A 25 -3.58 7.38 -11.98
N ASP A 26 -2.31 7.25 -12.36
CA ASP A 26 -1.45 8.39 -12.62
C ASP A 26 -2.13 9.11 -13.77
N ALA A 27 -2.89 10.14 -13.43
CA ALA A 27 -3.24 11.16 -14.39
C ALA A 27 -1.92 11.59 -15.04
N ASP A 28 -1.83 11.44 -16.37
CA ASP A 28 -0.68 11.85 -17.16
C ASP A 28 -0.47 13.35 -16.98
N LEU A 29 0.27 13.71 -15.92
CA LEU A 29 0.60 15.07 -15.53
C LEU A 29 1.95 15.38 -16.15
N MET A 30 1.93 15.77 -17.42
CA MET A 30 3.11 16.33 -18.07
C MET A 30 3.33 17.76 -17.56
N VAL A 31 4.32 17.93 -16.68
CA VAL A 31 4.76 19.24 -16.18
C VAL A 31 6.21 19.45 -16.57
N GLU A 32 6.47 20.50 -17.34
CA GLU A 32 7.81 20.89 -17.78
C GLU A 32 8.19 22.23 -17.12
N ALA A 33 9.43 22.35 -16.66
CA ALA A 33 9.98 23.59 -16.13
C ALA A 33 11.50 23.59 -16.25
N GLU A 34 12.09 24.76 -16.49
CA GLU A 34 13.53 24.94 -16.57
C GLU A 34 14.09 25.51 -15.26
N SER A 35 15.34 25.17 -14.92
CA SER A 35 16.06 25.78 -13.81
C SER A 35 17.54 25.87 -14.13
N SER A 36 18.14 27.00 -13.80
CA SER A 36 19.57 27.22 -13.96
C SER A 36 20.34 26.76 -12.73
N LEU A 37 21.56 26.31 -12.98
CA LEU A 37 22.50 25.93 -11.93
C LEU A 37 23.15 27.17 -11.34
N THR A 38 23.22 27.26 -10.02
CA THR A 38 24.03 28.27 -9.32
C THR A 38 25.51 27.91 -9.39
N ASP A 39 26.39 28.86 -9.03
CA ASP A 39 27.85 28.65 -8.94
C ASP A 39 28.26 27.49 -8.01
N ARG A 40 27.36 27.08 -7.12
CA ARG A 40 27.55 25.97 -6.18
C ARG A 40 26.93 24.65 -6.65
N TYR A 41 26.60 24.54 -7.93
CA TYR A 41 25.94 23.36 -8.48
C TYR A 41 24.57 23.05 -7.82
N GLN A 42 23.88 24.08 -7.32
CA GLN A 42 22.53 23.93 -6.75
C GLN A 42 21.49 24.40 -7.77
N THR A 43 20.40 23.64 -7.94
CA THR A 43 19.18 24.06 -8.65
C THR A 43 18.05 24.30 -7.64
N THR A 44 17.15 25.23 -7.96
CA THR A 44 15.88 25.37 -7.22
C THR A 44 14.82 24.54 -7.93
N VAL A 45 13.98 23.81 -7.20
CA VAL A 45 12.86 23.08 -7.79
C VAL A 45 11.73 24.07 -8.12
N PRO A 46 11.34 24.23 -9.41
CA PRO A 46 10.27 25.14 -9.80
C PRO A 46 8.95 24.81 -9.11
N GLU A 47 8.13 25.84 -8.89
CA GLU A 47 6.83 25.67 -8.26
C GLU A 47 5.93 24.61 -8.93
N PRO A 48 5.83 24.54 -10.27
CA PRO A 48 5.02 23.50 -10.92
C PRO A 48 5.48 22.08 -10.55
N ILE A 49 6.79 21.83 -10.54
CA ILE A 49 7.38 20.54 -10.19
C ILE A 49 7.17 20.23 -8.70
N ARG A 50 7.34 21.24 -7.83
CA ARG A 50 7.11 21.10 -6.38
C ARG A 50 5.67 20.68 -6.08
N ARG A 51 4.69 21.26 -6.77
CA ARG A 51 3.27 20.91 -6.63
C ARG A 51 2.97 19.52 -7.21
N ALA A 52 3.51 19.21 -8.39
CA ALA A 52 3.33 17.90 -9.03
C ALA A 52 3.84 16.75 -8.15
N LEU A 53 5.04 16.90 -7.57
CA LEU A 53 5.65 15.91 -6.68
C LEU A 53 5.20 16.01 -5.21
N LYS A 54 4.27 16.93 -4.88
CA LYS A 54 3.79 17.20 -3.50
C LYS A 54 4.95 17.33 -2.50
N LEU A 55 5.98 18.10 -2.87
CA LEU A 55 7.19 18.30 -2.06
C LEU A 55 6.98 19.36 -0.98
N GLY A 56 7.24 18.97 0.27
CA GLY A 56 7.28 19.81 1.46
C GLY A 56 8.69 20.37 1.76
N LYS A 57 8.79 21.11 2.87
CA LYS A 57 10.10 21.59 3.36
C LYS A 57 10.86 20.41 3.97
N ARG A 58 12.15 20.29 3.63
CA ARG A 58 13.06 19.24 4.12
C ARG A 58 12.78 17.82 3.59
N ASP A 59 11.87 17.69 2.62
CA ASP A 59 11.67 16.42 1.92
C ASP A 59 12.93 16.02 1.16
N LYS A 60 13.23 14.72 1.17
CA LYS A 60 14.29 14.13 0.37
C LYS A 60 13.76 13.91 -1.06
N ILE A 61 14.61 14.12 -2.06
CA ILE A 61 14.32 13.87 -3.46
C ILE A 61 15.26 12.76 -3.94
N HIS A 62 14.71 11.74 -4.58
CA HIS A 62 15.48 10.66 -5.19
C HIS A 62 15.65 10.94 -6.68
N TYR A 63 16.90 10.91 -7.16
CA TYR A 63 17.24 11.07 -8.58
C TYR A 63 17.73 9.73 -9.14
N ARG A 64 17.13 9.28 -10.24
CA ARG A 64 17.57 8.09 -10.96
C ARG A 64 17.96 8.48 -12.38
N VAL A 65 19.22 8.26 -12.73
CA VAL A 65 19.71 8.49 -14.10
C VAL A 65 19.47 7.21 -14.91
N LYS A 66 18.69 7.32 -15.98
CA LYS A 66 18.46 6.23 -16.93
C LYS A 66 19.59 6.17 -17.95
N SER A 67 19.78 5.01 -18.57
CA SER A 67 20.74 4.83 -19.67
C SER A 67 20.43 5.70 -20.89
N SER A 68 19.19 6.14 -21.07
CA SER A 68 18.76 7.10 -22.09
C SER A 68 19.33 8.51 -21.88
N GLY A 69 19.92 8.80 -20.72
CA GLY A 69 20.35 10.15 -20.32
C GLY A 69 19.24 10.95 -19.64
N GLU A 70 18.02 10.41 -19.54
CA GLU A 70 16.93 11.03 -18.79
C GLU A 70 17.16 10.89 -17.28
N VAL A 71 16.79 11.93 -16.52
CA VAL A 71 16.79 11.91 -15.06
C VAL A 71 15.37 11.84 -14.57
N VAL A 72 15.05 10.77 -13.83
CA VAL A 72 13.77 10.67 -13.11
C VAL A 72 13.96 11.26 -11.73
N MET A 73 13.05 12.16 -11.38
CA MET A 73 12.99 12.83 -10.08
C MET A 73 11.73 12.40 -9.36
N GLU A 74 11.89 11.81 -8.18
CA GLU A 74 10.79 11.31 -7.34
C GLU A 74 10.91 11.94 -5.94
N ARG A 75 9.77 12.20 -5.29
CA ARG A 75 9.78 12.46 -3.85
C ARG A 75 10.22 11.16 -3.17
N ALA A 76 11.27 11.22 -2.35
CA ALA A 76 11.65 10.05 -1.58
C ALA A 76 10.52 9.75 -0.59
N ALA A 77 10.09 8.49 -0.54
CA ALA A 77 9.29 8.04 0.58
C ALA A 77 10.08 8.31 1.88
N PRO A 78 9.39 8.62 3.00
CA PRO A 78 10.04 8.40 4.28
C PRO A 78 10.66 6.99 4.26
N GLU A 79 11.82 6.84 4.89
CA GLU A 79 12.26 5.48 5.23
C GLU A 79 11.16 4.97 6.16
N ASP A 80 10.21 4.22 5.60
CA ASP A 80 9.25 3.46 6.38
C ASP A 80 10.13 2.54 7.21
N GLU A 81 10.20 2.81 8.51
CA GLU A 81 10.87 1.95 9.45
C GLU A 81 10.03 0.66 9.43
N GLU A 82 10.42 -0.27 8.56
CA GLU A 82 9.71 -1.54 8.41
C GLU A 82 9.64 -2.18 9.78
N ASP A 83 8.43 -2.45 10.26
CA ASP A 83 8.22 -3.09 11.55
C ASP A 83 9.03 -4.40 11.57
N PRO A 84 10.06 -4.51 12.43
CA PRO A 84 10.95 -5.67 12.43
C PRO A 84 10.22 -6.97 12.80
N ALA A 85 9.03 -6.89 13.40
CA ALA A 85 8.20 -8.04 13.70
C ALA A 85 7.30 -8.48 12.52
N PHE A 86 7.09 -7.63 11.51
CA PHE A 86 6.13 -7.88 10.45
C PHE A 86 6.51 -9.10 9.59
N ALA A 87 7.71 -9.10 9.01
CA ALA A 87 8.17 -10.23 8.19
C ALA A 87 8.25 -11.55 8.99
N PRO A 88 8.84 -11.60 10.19
CA PRO A 88 8.83 -12.81 11.03
C PRO A 88 7.42 -13.31 11.39
N PHE A 89 6.46 -12.41 11.60
CA PHE A 89 5.08 -12.76 11.89
C PHE A 89 4.39 -13.42 10.69
N LEU A 90 4.58 -12.87 9.48
CA LEU A 90 4.04 -13.49 8.26
C LEU A 90 4.65 -14.86 8.00
N ASP A 91 5.95 -15.03 8.23
CA ASP A 91 6.62 -16.33 8.15
C ASP A 91 6.07 -17.33 9.17
N PHE A 92 5.80 -16.88 10.39
CA PHE A 92 5.14 -17.69 11.41
C PHE A 92 3.76 -18.16 10.94
N LEU A 93 2.91 -17.24 10.45
CA LEU A 93 1.58 -17.57 9.94
C LEU A 93 1.65 -18.56 8.77
N ALA A 94 2.52 -18.31 7.80
CA ALA A 94 2.69 -19.19 6.64
C ALA A 94 3.05 -20.63 7.06
N ARG A 95 3.99 -20.77 8.00
CA ARG A 95 4.38 -22.08 8.56
C ARG A 95 3.23 -22.76 9.30
N GLU A 96 2.52 -22.04 10.16
CA GLU A 96 1.38 -22.60 10.90
C GLU A 96 0.26 -23.07 9.98
N ILE A 97 -0.07 -22.30 8.94
CA ILE A 97 -1.09 -22.68 7.95
C ILE A 97 -0.68 -23.97 7.20
N GLN A 98 0.59 -24.10 6.83
CA GLN A 98 1.10 -25.26 6.10
C GLN A 98 1.17 -26.51 6.98
N HIS A 99 1.62 -26.37 8.22
CA HIS A 99 1.87 -27.51 9.11
C HIS A 99 0.65 -27.91 9.95
N ARG A 100 -0.28 -26.98 10.17
CA ARG A 100 -1.44 -27.17 11.05
C ARG A 100 -2.73 -26.59 10.46
N PRO A 101 -3.14 -26.98 9.23
CA PRO A 101 -4.33 -26.44 8.60
C PRO A 101 -5.61 -26.67 9.42
N GLU A 102 -5.65 -27.67 10.31
CA GLU A 102 -6.76 -27.95 11.21
C GLU A 102 -7.00 -26.86 12.27
N THR A 103 -6.00 -26.00 12.51
CA THR A 103 -6.13 -24.87 13.45
C THR A 103 -6.95 -23.73 12.86
N LEU A 104 -7.01 -23.63 11.53
CA LEU A 104 -7.85 -22.66 10.82
C LEU A 104 -9.31 -23.06 10.92
N ARG A 105 -10.04 -22.39 11.81
CA ARG A 105 -11.46 -22.62 12.04
C ARG A 105 -12.25 -21.37 11.71
N SER A 106 -13.31 -21.55 10.92
CA SER A 106 -14.28 -20.49 10.68
C SER A 106 -15.01 -20.14 11.97
N PHE A 107 -15.39 -18.88 12.13
CA PHE A 107 -16.28 -18.47 13.22
C PHE A 107 -17.65 -19.13 13.07
N PRO A 108 -18.32 -19.50 14.19
CA PRO A 108 -19.69 -20.01 14.12
C PRO A 108 -20.64 -18.98 13.48
N PRO A 109 -21.58 -19.40 12.61
CA PRO A 109 -22.49 -18.47 11.92
C PRO A 109 -23.26 -17.54 12.88
N ALA A 110 -23.67 -18.06 14.04
CA ALA A 110 -24.36 -17.26 15.07
C ALA A 110 -23.48 -16.16 15.66
N TYR A 111 -22.16 -16.40 15.79
CA TYR A 111 -21.21 -15.38 16.24
C TYR A 111 -21.07 -14.28 15.19
N VAL A 112 -20.91 -14.65 13.91
CA VAL A 112 -20.82 -13.71 12.80
C VAL A 112 -22.09 -12.85 12.69
N ALA A 113 -23.28 -13.47 12.81
CA ALA A 113 -24.55 -12.76 12.80
C ALA A 113 -24.63 -11.73 13.94
N ARG A 114 -24.22 -12.11 15.14
CA ARG A 114 -24.19 -11.21 16.30
C ARG A 114 -23.24 -10.03 16.09
N VAL A 115 -22.02 -10.28 15.61
CA VAL A 115 -21.04 -9.22 15.31
C VAL A 115 -21.62 -8.23 14.30
N ARG A 116 -22.19 -8.73 13.19
CA ARG A 116 -22.82 -7.87 12.16
C ARG A 116 -23.94 -6.99 12.71
N THR A 117 -24.78 -7.53 13.58
CA THR A 117 -25.84 -6.75 14.23
C THR A 117 -25.28 -5.65 15.13
N LEU A 118 -24.23 -5.96 15.89
CA LEU A 118 -23.60 -4.99 16.81
C LEU A 118 -22.86 -3.87 16.07
N THR A 119 -22.25 -4.18 14.92
CA THR A 119 -21.52 -3.20 14.09
C THR A 119 -22.40 -2.54 13.04
N GLN A 120 -23.72 -2.75 13.07
CA GLN A 120 -24.61 -2.21 12.06
C GLN A 120 -24.64 -0.69 12.11
N GLY A 121 -24.32 -0.04 10.99
CA GLY A 121 -24.31 1.42 10.88
C GLY A 121 -23.02 2.09 11.38
N VAL A 122 -21.99 1.33 11.74
CA VAL A 122 -20.65 1.88 12.01
C VAL A 122 -19.94 2.10 10.68
N GLU A 123 -19.64 3.36 10.35
CA GLU A 123 -18.76 3.72 9.23
C GLU A 123 -17.31 3.60 9.67
N ILE A 124 -16.52 2.80 8.95
CA ILE A 124 -15.10 2.58 9.22
C ILE A 124 -14.32 3.02 7.99
N ASP A 125 -13.44 4.00 8.16
CA ASP A 125 -12.43 4.38 7.19
C ASP A 125 -11.09 3.76 7.63
N LEU A 126 -10.61 2.77 6.87
CA LEU A 126 -9.35 2.07 7.15
C LEU A 126 -8.13 2.88 6.70
N ASP A 127 -8.33 3.90 5.86
CA ASP A 127 -7.28 4.78 5.35
C ASP A 127 -7.17 6.06 6.19
N ALA A 128 -8.11 6.29 7.11
CA ALA A 128 -8.05 7.39 8.05
C ALA A 128 -6.87 7.23 9.01
N ALA A 129 -6.19 8.35 9.29
CA ALA A 129 -5.15 8.38 10.32
C ALA A 129 -5.75 8.02 11.69
N LEU A 130 -5.03 7.22 12.46
CA LEU A 130 -5.41 6.90 13.84
C LEU A 130 -5.46 8.18 14.68
N SER A 131 -6.44 8.25 15.58
CA SER A 131 -6.54 9.37 16.53
C SER A 131 -5.42 9.25 17.57
N PRO A 132 -4.72 10.34 17.92
CA PRO A 132 -3.72 10.33 18.98
C PRO A 132 -4.31 10.08 20.38
N ASP A 133 -5.64 10.19 20.54
CA ASP A 133 -6.35 9.89 21.79
C ASP A 133 -6.66 8.39 21.98
N ASP A 134 -6.42 7.54 20.95
CA ASP A 134 -6.67 6.10 20.97
C ASP A 134 -5.40 5.26 21.25
N GLU A 135 -4.28 5.90 21.62
CA GLU A 135 -3.01 5.27 22.05
C GLU A 135 -2.92 5.03 23.57
#